data_AF-C0MFY6-F1
#
_entry.id   AF-C0MFY6-F1
#
_cell.length_a   1.000
_cell.length_b   1.000
_cell.length_c   1.000
_cell.angle_alpha   90.00
_cell.angle_beta   90.00
_cell.angle_gamma   90.00
#
_symmetry.space_group_name_H-M   'P 1'
#
loop_
_entity.id
_entity.type
_entity.pdbx_description
1 polymer ?
#
loop_
_entity_poly.entity_id
_entity_poly.type
_entity_poly.pdbx_seq_one_letter_code
_entity_poly.pdbx_strand_id
1 'polypeptide(L)'
;MKLVKRLIPICLAIFWGSLSIPKTVAANQVFKAEHQQPLAETTVKAFKVGDQAITIQTPAHWYAYVYVNNNLVTQAVKTIERPCVHHVEDGCVSNSYLYSGYRTGYNGSYTVKLPKALKASDTIKVSFSNDDNFYYGDLIYTIPKVEVPQATTTISNPAEETGQESQIIPTEETYQLYKTYLDYEARKSWQHKVSDFFGHQWANLKSWWQDMKS
;
A
#
# COMPACT_ATOMS: atom_id res chain seq x y z
N MET A 1 -58.63 26.14 -25.85
CA MET A 1 -57.93 24.84 -25.63
C MET A 1 -56.46 25.00 -25.94
N LYS A 2 -55.62 24.23 -25.24
CA LYS A 2 -54.20 24.47 -24.92
C LYS A 2 -53.27 24.49 -26.13
N LEU A 3 -52.43 25.53 -26.22
CA LEU A 3 -51.19 25.54 -27.00
C LEU A 3 -50.10 24.84 -26.18
N VAL A 4 -49.68 23.64 -26.61
CA VAL A 4 -48.53 22.95 -26.00
C VAL A 4 -47.28 23.28 -26.82
N LYS A 5 -46.46 24.17 -26.28
CA LYS A 5 -45.09 24.44 -26.74
C LYS A 5 -44.25 23.17 -26.59
N ARG A 6 -43.71 22.64 -27.69
CA ARG A 6 -42.67 21.60 -27.67
C ARG A 6 -41.31 22.27 -27.49
N LEU A 7 -40.70 22.07 -26.33
CA LEU A 7 -39.29 22.35 -26.05
C LEU A 7 -38.51 21.03 -26.17
N ILE A 8 -37.50 21.01 -27.04
CA ILE A 8 -36.37 20.07 -27.01
C ILE A 8 -35.28 20.75 -26.17
N PRO A 9 -34.60 20.04 -25.24
CA PRO A 9 -33.19 19.67 -25.49
C PRO A 9 -32.87 18.25 -24.97
N ILE A 10 -32.20 17.40 -25.76
CA ILE A 10 -30.73 17.24 -25.77
C ILE A 10 -30.15 17.23 -24.34
N CYS A 11 -30.09 16.06 -23.70
CA CYS A 11 -29.21 15.78 -22.54
C CYS A 11 -29.30 14.29 -22.09
N LEU A 12 -29.23 13.34 -23.04
CA LEU A 12 -29.26 11.89 -22.73
C LEU A 12 -27.96 11.17 -23.13
N ALA A 13 -26.85 11.91 -23.16
CA ALA A 13 -25.53 11.39 -23.57
C ALA A 13 -24.42 11.71 -22.54
N ILE A 14 -24.75 11.78 -21.24
CA ILE A 14 -23.74 11.88 -20.17
C ILE A 14 -24.12 10.97 -19.02
N PHE A 15 -24.32 9.67 -19.25
CA PHE A 15 -24.37 8.70 -18.14
C PHE A 15 -24.00 7.26 -18.58
N TRP A 16 -23.11 7.15 -19.56
CA TRP A 16 -22.40 5.90 -19.90
C TRP A 16 -20.87 6.11 -19.78
N GLY A 17 -20.46 7.08 -18.96
CA GLY A 17 -19.12 7.08 -18.39
C GLY A 17 -19.10 5.98 -17.35
N SER A 18 -18.84 4.75 -17.78
CA SER A 18 -18.35 3.71 -16.90
C SER A 18 -17.23 4.35 -16.10
N LEU A 19 -17.42 4.53 -14.79
CA LEU A 19 -16.29 4.77 -13.89
C LEU A 19 -15.52 3.44 -13.83
N SER A 20 -14.92 3.07 -14.96
CA SER A 20 -13.81 2.16 -14.99
C SER A 20 -12.73 2.89 -14.22
N ILE A 21 -12.62 2.58 -12.92
CA ILE A 21 -11.36 2.78 -12.21
C ILE A 21 -10.32 2.19 -13.15
N PRO A 22 -9.42 2.99 -13.73
CA PRO A 22 -8.52 2.45 -14.71
C PRO A 22 -7.69 1.40 -13.97
N LYS A 23 -7.77 0.13 -14.39
CA LYS A 23 -6.86 -0.94 -13.93
C LYS A 23 -5.38 -0.50 -14.07
N THR A 24 -5.13 0.51 -14.88
CA THR A 24 -3.84 1.18 -15.10
C THR A 24 -3.35 2.03 -13.92
N VAL A 25 -4.17 2.44 -12.94
CA VAL A 25 -3.67 3.23 -11.77
C VAL A 25 -2.92 2.37 -10.76
N ALA A 26 -3.23 1.07 -10.67
CA ALA A 26 -2.51 0.14 -9.78
C ALA A 26 -1.16 -0.31 -10.36
N ALA A 27 -1.03 -0.35 -11.69
CA ALA A 27 0.22 -0.68 -12.35
C ALA A 27 1.19 0.50 -12.21
N ASN A 28 2.36 0.29 -11.59
CA ASN A 28 3.40 1.27 -11.29
C ASN A 28 3.32 2.04 -9.97
N GLN A 29 2.48 1.66 -9.02
CA GLN A 29 2.58 2.23 -7.67
C GLN A 29 3.89 1.78 -6.99
N VAL A 30 4.65 2.73 -6.47
CA VAL A 30 5.94 2.48 -5.80
C VAL A 30 5.70 2.22 -4.33
N PHE A 31 6.34 1.17 -3.81
CA PHE A 31 6.33 0.85 -2.39
C PHE A 31 7.15 1.86 -1.59
N LYS A 32 6.61 2.29 -0.44
CA LYS A 32 7.27 3.24 0.45
C LYS A 32 7.53 2.60 1.80
N ALA A 33 8.66 2.98 2.40
CA ALA A 33 9.01 2.57 3.75
C ALA A 33 8.01 3.15 4.76
N GLU A 34 7.46 2.29 5.61
CA GLU A 34 6.52 2.66 6.66
C GLU A 34 7.27 2.98 7.96
N HIS A 35 7.18 4.24 8.41
CA HIS A 35 7.61 4.71 9.73
C HIS A 35 8.98 4.19 10.22
N GLN A 36 10.03 4.26 9.38
CA GLN A 36 11.34 3.69 9.71
C GLN A 36 12.38 4.72 10.13
N GLN A 37 13.12 4.38 11.18
CA GLN A 37 14.49 4.90 11.34
C GLN A 37 15.38 4.28 10.25
N PRO A 38 16.21 5.07 9.56
CA PRO A 38 17.14 4.54 8.59
C PRO A 38 18.11 3.57 9.26
N LEU A 39 18.18 2.35 8.75
CA LEU A 39 19.23 1.40 9.11
C LEU A 39 20.50 1.82 8.39
N ALA A 40 21.52 2.23 9.15
CA ALA A 40 22.80 2.64 8.60
C ALA A 40 23.36 1.55 7.66
N GLU A 41 23.95 1.98 6.53
CA GLU A 41 24.65 1.12 5.56
C GLU A 41 23.78 0.11 4.78
N THR A 42 22.47 0.11 4.97
CA THR A 42 21.55 -0.71 4.19
C THR A 42 20.62 0.13 3.33
N THR A 43 20.29 -0.34 2.13
CA THR A 43 19.38 0.36 1.23
C THR A 43 18.64 -0.65 0.37
N VAL A 44 17.31 -0.56 0.33
CA VAL A 44 16.51 -1.30 -0.65
C VAL A 44 16.21 -0.36 -1.81
N LYS A 45 16.58 -0.75 -3.02
CA LYS A 45 16.26 0.05 -4.21
C LYS A 45 14.76 0.15 -4.37
N ALA A 46 14.26 1.29 -4.86
CA ALA A 46 12.83 1.46 -5.09
C ALA A 46 12.27 0.37 -6.02
N PHE A 47 11.12 -0.17 -5.67
CA PHE A 47 10.40 -1.22 -6.40
C PHE A 47 8.91 -0.90 -6.41
N LYS A 48 8.19 -1.47 -7.38
CA LYS A 48 6.80 -1.11 -7.68
C LYS A 48 5.92 -2.34 -7.91
N VAL A 49 4.61 -2.10 -7.91
CA VAL A 49 3.60 -3.11 -8.30
C VAL A 49 3.93 -3.64 -9.69
N GLY A 50 3.95 -4.96 -9.82
CA GLY A 50 4.32 -5.67 -11.04
C GLY A 50 5.78 -6.17 -11.06
N ASP A 51 6.66 -5.63 -10.22
CA ASP A 51 8.05 -6.10 -10.16
C ASP A 51 8.12 -7.55 -9.67
N GLN A 52 9.09 -8.29 -10.20
CA GLN A 52 9.35 -9.70 -9.86
C GLN A 52 10.68 -9.89 -9.14
N ALA A 53 11.36 -8.79 -8.80
CA ALA A 53 12.61 -8.84 -8.08
C ALA A 53 12.79 -7.59 -7.21
N ILE A 54 13.51 -7.76 -6.10
CA ILE A 54 13.86 -6.67 -5.19
C ILE A 54 15.39 -6.64 -5.05
N THR A 55 15.99 -5.49 -5.29
CA THR A 55 17.44 -5.29 -5.13
C THR A 55 17.74 -4.58 -3.83
N ILE A 56 18.67 -5.16 -3.07
CA ILE A 56 19.07 -4.77 -1.73
C ILE A 56 20.57 -4.52 -1.75
N GLN A 57 20.99 -3.48 -1.05
CA GLN A 57 22.37 -3.13 -0.78
C GLN A 57 22.60 -3.19 0.72
N THR A 58 23.67 -3.88 1.12
CA THR A 58 24.15 -4.00 2.50
C THR A 58 25.67 -3.86 2.51
N PRO A 59 26.32 -3.88 3.68
CA PRO A 59 27.73 -4.23 3.75
C PRO A 59 27.98 -5.63 3.18
N ALA A 60 29.23 -5.90 2.80
CA ALA A 60 29.62 -7.19 2.25
C ALA A 60 29.27 -8.32 3.22
N HIS A 61 28.82 -9.45 2.67
CA HIS A 61 28.60 -10.70 3.42
C HIS A 61 27.47 -10.69 4.46
N TRP A 62 26.68 -9.63 4.52
CA TRP A 62 25.45 -9.60 5.33
C TRP A 62 24.36 -10.48 4.73
N TYR A 63 23.32 -10.74 5.51
CA TYR A 63 22.13 -11.48 5.10
C TYR A 63 20.95 -10.53 5.02
N ALA A 64 20.13 -10.74 3.99
CA ALA A 64 18.87 -10.05 3.82
C ALA A 64 17.75 -11.07 3.55
N TYR A 65 16.75 -11.08 4.42
CA TYR A 65 15.59 -11.97 4.34
C TYR A 65 14.37 -11.16 3.91
N VAL A 66 13.81 -11.49 2.75
CA VAL A 66 12.63 -10.81 2.22
C VAL A 66 11.39 -11.62 2.50
N TYR A 67 10.39 -10.99 3.09
CA TYR A 67 9.08 -11.54 3.35
C TYR A 67 8.03 -10.81 2.52
N VAL A 68 7.11 -11.55 1.93
CA VAL A 68 5.91 -11.03 1.26
C VAL A 68 4.69 -11.50 2.04
N ASN A 69 3.93 -10.58 2.61
CA ASN A 69 2.79 -10.89 3.48
C ASN A 69 3.17 -11.88 4.60
N ASN A 70 4.28 -11.61 5.27
CA ASN A 70 4.90 -12.44 6.32
C ASN A 70 5.43 -13.82 5.87
N ASN A 71 5.41 -14.15 4.57
CA ASN A 71 5.99 -15.38 4.06
C ASN A 71 7.41 -15.14 3.54
N LEU A 72 8.39 -15.88 4.06
CA LEU A 72 9.77 -15.80 3.61
C LEU A 72 9.88 -16.22 2.13
N VAL A 73 10.50 -15.37 1.32
CA VAL A 73 10.82 -15.69 -0.07
C VAL A 73 12.04 -16.60 -0.09
N THR A 74 11.83 -17.88 -0.41
CA THR A 74 12.92 -18.87 -0.46
C THR A 74 13.93 -18.52 -1.54
N GLN A 75 15.22 -18.66 -1.24
CA GLN A 75 16.32 -18.42 -2.17
C GLN A 75 17.19 -19.66 -2.27
N ALA A 76 17.51 -20.04 -3.51
CA ALA A 76 18.37 -21.17 -3.77
C ALA A 76 19.77 -20.92 -3.20
N VAL A 77 20.39 -21.97 -2.66
CA VAL A 77 21.81 -21.95 -2.28
C VAL A 77 22.62 -21.63 -3.53
N LYS A 78 23.63 -20.78 -3.36
CA LYS A 78 24.50 -20.36 -4.45
C LYS A 78 25.81 -21.15 -4.34
N THR A 79 26.32 -21.58 -5.49
CA THR A 79 27.61 -22.26 -5.59
C THR A 79 28.61 -21.32 -6.24
N ILE A 80 29.76 -21.09 -5.60
CA ILE A 80 30.90 -20.45 -6.27
C ILE A 80 31.88 -21.55 -6.63
N GLU A 81 32.14 -21.69 -7.91
CA GLU A 81 33.25 -22.48 -8.41
C GLU A 81 34.50 -21.60 -8.38
N ARG A 82 35.54 -22.07 -7.69
CA ARG A 82 36.90 -21.58 -7.85
C ARG A 82 37.60 -22.52 -8.82
N PRO A 83 37.74 -22.14 -10.10
CA PRO A 83 38.57 -22.90 -11.00
C PRO A 83 40.02 -22.81 -10.50
N CYS A 84 40.71 -23.95 -10.50
CA CYS A 84 42.15 -24.02 -10.32
C CYS A 84 42.71 -23.43 -9.00
N VAL A 85 42.41 -24.09 -7.88
CA VAL A 85 42.97 -23.72 -6.57
C VAL A 85 44.39 -24.26 -6.39
N HIS A 86 44.68 -25.44 -6.95
CA HIS A 86 46.02 -26.03 -6.96
C HIS A 86 46.34 -26.64 -8.33
N HIS A 87 47.53 -26.33 -8.83
CA HIS A 87 48.15 -27.09 -9.92
C HIS A 87 48.92 -28.26 -9.30
N VAL A 88 48.49 -29.47 -9.63
CA VAL A 88 49.20 -30.72 -9.33
C VAL A 88 49.74 -31.29 -10.65
N GLU A 89 50.69 -32.23 -10.57
CA GLU A 89 51.35 -32.81 -11.76
C GLU A 89 50.34 -33.37 -12.79
N ASP A 90 49.17 -33.85 -12.34
CA ASP A 90 48.10 -34.43 -13.17
C ASP A 90 46.97 -33.45 -13.55
N GLY A 91 47.12 -32.15 -13.28
CA GLY A 91 46.19 -31.12 -13.73
C GLY A 91 45.69 -30.17 -12.63
N CYS A 92 44.52 -29.59 -12.86
CA CYS A 92 43.98 -28.52 -12.01
C CYS A 92 42.89 -29.03 -11.08
N VAL A 93 43.06 -28.84 -9.76
CA VAL A 93 42.00 -29.13 -8.79
C VAL A 93 41.12 -27.89 -8.60
N SER A 94 39.84 -28.00 -8.95
CA SER A 94 38.82 -26.98 -8.70
C SER A 94 38.08 -27.26 -7.40
N ASN A 95 37.73 -26.19 -6.67
CA ASN A 95 36.97 -26.29 -5.43
C ASN A 95 35.67 -25.51 -5.59
N SER A 96 34.57 -26.02 -5.06
CA SER A 96 33.31 -25.26 -4.98
C SER A 96 32.92 -25.04 -3.53
N TYR A 97 32.46 -23.83 -3.20
CA TYR A 97 31.90 -23.53 -1.89
C TYR A 97 30.43 -23.16 -2.05
N LEU A 98 29.60 -23.71 -1.17
CA LEU A 98 28.19 -23.37 -1.07
C LEU A 98 28.02 -22.21 -0.10
N TYR A 99 27.17 -21.25 -0.46
CA TYR A 99 26.79 -20.16 0.44
C TYR A 99 25.29 -19.92 0.35
N SER A 100 24.74 -19.42 1.46
CA SER A 100 23.31 -19.14 1.60
C SER A 100 22.80 -18.24 0.48
N GLY A 101 21.63 -18.59 -0.06
CA GLY A 101 20.93 -17.75 -1.04
C GLY A 101 20.65 -16.34 -0.53
N TYR A 102 20.45 -16.20 0.78
CA TYR A 102 20.16 -14.94 1.48
C TYR A 102 21.38 -14.05 1.75
N ARG A 103 22.59 -14.59 1.56
CA ARG A 103 23.84 -13.86 1.79
C ARG A 103 24.16 -12.96 0.61
N THR A 104 24.51 -11.73 0.92
CA THR A 104 24.96 -10.71 -0.04
C THR A 104 26.38 -11.00 -0.53
N GLY A 105 26.68 -10.54 -1.74
CA GLY A 105 28.00 -10.75 -2.36
C GLY A 105 29.10 -9.89 -1.71
N TYR A 106 30.31 -9.99 -2.26
CA TYR A 106 31.46 -9.16 -1.87
C TYR A 106 31.21 -7.66 -2.05
N ASN A 107 30.36 -7.28 -3.01
CA ASN A 107 29.97 -5.89 -3.25
C ASN A 107 28.74 -5.45 -2.42
N GLY A 108 28.25 -6.30 -1.52
CA GLY A 108 27.06 -6.02 -0.70
C GLY A 108 25.75 -5.94 -1.48
N SER A 109 25.78 -6.22 -2.79
CA SER A 109 24.59 -6.19 -3.63
C SER A 109 23.91 -7.56 -3.65
N TYR A 110 22.59 -7.54 -3.59
CA TYR A 110 21.78 -8.73 -3.57
C TYR A 110 20.45 -8.50 -4.25
N THR A 111 20.01 -9.46 -5.08
CA THR A 111 18.71 -9.38 -5.75
C THR A 111 17.92 -10.63 -5.43
N VAL A 112 16.74 -10.42 -4.84
CA VAL A 112 15.79 -11.47 -4.50
C VAL A 112 14.82 -11.61 -5.66
N LYS A 113 14.77 -12.81 -6.24
CA LYS A 113 13.72 -13.16 -7.22
C LYS A 113 12.44 -13.55 -6.48
N LEU A 114 11.34 -12.90 -6.82
CA LEU A 114 10.03 -13.16 -6.23
C LEU A 114 9.32 -14.28 -6.99
N PRO A 115 8.54 -15.13 -6.31
CA PRO A 115 7.80 -16.21 -6.96
C PRO A 115 6.63 -15.70 -7.81
N LYS A 116 6.13 -14.50 -7.50
CA LYS A 116 5.02 -13.83 -8.18
C LYS A 116 5.31 -12.33 -8.24
N ALA A 117 4.73 -11.67 -9.24
CA ALA A 117 4.78 -10.21 -9.35
C ALA A 117 4.07 -9.55 -8.17
N LEU A 118 4.64 -8.45 -7.68
CA LEU A 118 4.11 -7.68 -6.56
C LEU A 118 2.72 -7.10 -6.85
N LYS A 119 1.84 -7.13 -5.85
CA LYS A 119 0.50 -6.53 -5.87
C LYS A 119 0.44 -5.32 -4.96
N ALA A 120 -0.47 -4.39 -5.26
CA ALA A 120 -0.66 -3.19 -4.43
C ALA A 120 -1.10 -3.49 -2.98
N SER A 121 -1.67 -4.67 -2.74
CA SER A 121 -2.09 -5.12 -1.41
C SER A 121 -0.98 -5.81 -0.61
N ASP A 122 0.19 -6.04 -1.21
CA ASP A 122 1.26 -6.77 -0.53
C ASP A 122 1.95 -5.88 0.51
N THR A 123 2.40 -6.50 1.60
CA THR A 123 3.33 -5.91 2.56
C THR A 123 4.67 -6.61 2.42
N ILE A 124 5.73 -5.82 2.22
CA ILE A 124 7.09 -6.34 2.06
C ILE A 124 7.87 -6.05 3.32
N LYS A 125 8.56 -7.04 3.87
CA LYS A 125 9.48 -6.86 4.99
C LYS A 125 10.86 -7.37 4.61
N VAL A 126 11.89 -6.58 4.87
CA VAL A 126 13.29 -6.96 4.66
C VAL A 126 14.00 -6.95 6.00
N SER A 127 14.44 -8.11 6.45
CA SER A 127 15.16 -8.29 7.71
C SER A 127 16.66 -8.43 7.45
N PHE A 128 17.48 -7.76 8.25
CA PHE A 128 18.94 -7.70 8.07
C PHE A 128 19.70 -8.34 9.22
N SER A 129 20.71 -9.14 8.90
CA SER A 129 21.69 -9.64 9.88
C SER A 129 23.11 -9.66 9.31
N ASN A 130 24.13 -9.61 10.16
CA ASN A 130 25.53 -9.80 9.72
C ASN A 130 25.93 -11.30 9.68
N ASP A 131 27.20 -11.57 9.37
CA ASP A 131 27.77 -12.93 9.30
C ASP A 131 27.89 -13.61 10.69
N ASP A 132 27.85 -12.82 11.77
CA ASP A 132 27.78 -13.32 13.15
C ASP A 132 26.32 -13.62 13.61
N ASN A 133 25.35 -13.54 12.69
CA ASN A 133 23.91 -13.65 12.96
C ASN A 133 23.34 -12.58 13.91
N PHE A 134 24.03 -11.45 14.09
CA PHE A 134 23.49 -10.31 14.81
C PHE A 134 22.39 -9.63 13.99
N TYR A 135 21.23 -9.42 14.60
CA TYR A 135 20.07 -8.80 13.95
C TYR A 135 20.16 -7.27 14.02
N TYR A 136 20.02 -6.61 12.86
CA TYR A 136 20.13 -5.15 12.74
C TYR A 136 18.78 -4.44 12.62
N GLY A 137 17.72 -5.14 12.20
CA GLY A 137 16.41 -4.53 12.05
C GLY A 137 15.63 -5.00 10.83
N ASP A 138 14.43 -4.45 10.72
CA ASP A 138 13.46 -4.71 9.66
C ASP A 138 13.14 -3.41 8.92
N LEU A 139 13.04 -3.47 7.59
CA LEU A 139 12.45 -2.44 6.74
C LEU A 139 11.15 -2.97 6.15
N ILE A 140 10.04 -2.33 6.49
CA ILE A 140 8.67 -2.65 6.05
C ILE A 140 8.23 -1.66 4.96
N TYR A 141 7.75 -2.18 3.84
CA TYR A 141 7.27 -1.39 2.72
C TYR A 141 5.83 -1.72 2.38
N THR A 142 5.03 -0.67 2.22
CA THR A 142 3.62 -0.75 1.82
C THR A 142 3.33 0.27 0.72
N ILE A 143 2.27 0.05 -0.06
CA ILE A 143 1.75 1.11 -0.92
C ILE A 143 1.04 2.13 -0.03
N PRO A 144 1.40 3.42 -0.10
CA PRO A 144 0.69 4.44 0.65
C PRO A 144 -0.78 4.41 0.25
N LYS A 145 -1.64 4.15 1.22
CA LYS A 145 -3.08 4.30 1.01
C LYS A 145 -3.31 5.77 0.70
N VAL A 146 -3.95 6.05 -0.43
CA VAL A 146 -4.49 7.39 -0.67
C VAL A 146 -5.51 7.60 0.44
N GLU A 147 -5.14 8.39 1.44
CA GLU A 147 -6.10 8.98 2.35
C GLU A 147 -7.05 9.77 1.46
N VAL A 148 -8.22 9.21 1.18
CA VAL A 148 -9.36 10.05 0.81
C VAL A 148 -9.43 11.04 1.96
N PRO A 149 -9.24 12.36 1.73
CA PRO A 149 -9.35 13.31 2.80
C PRO A 149 -10.69 13.02 3.45
N GLN A 150 -10.67 12.54 4.69
CA GLN A 150 -11.87 12.45 5.48
C GLN A 150 -12.43 13.85 5.39
N ALA A 151 -13.55 14.02 4.69
CA ALA A 151 -14.30 15.24 4.73
C ALA A 151 -14.46 15.49 6.23
N THR A 152 -13.75 16.50 6.73
CA THR A 152 -13.91 17.01 8.07
C THR A 152 -15.35 17.43 8.10
N THR A 153 -16.21 16.48 8.48
CA THR A 153 -17.61 16.73 8.72
C THR A 153 -17.54 17.41 10.07
N THR A 154 -17.25 18.70 10.02
CA THR A 154 -17.46 19.60 11.12
C THR A 154 -18.94 19.45 11.43
N ILE A 155 -19.26 18.57 12.39
CA ILE A 155 -20.57 18.60 13.02
C ILE A 155 -20.52 19.89 13.83
N SER A 156 -20.91 20.98 13.18
CA SER A 156 -21.27 22.21 13.85
C SER A 156 -22.48 21.86 14.71
N ASN A 157 -22.26 21.49 15.96
CA ASN A 157 -23.30 21.58 16.96
C ASN A 157 -23.68 23.07 17.04
N PRO A 158 -24.94 23.47 16.75
CA PRO A 158 -25.39 24.84 16.96
C PRO A 158 -25.74 25.04 18.43
N ALA A 159 -24.82 24.71 19.34
CA ALA A 159 -24.93 25.00 20.75
C ALA A 159 -23.53 25.00 21.37
N GLU A 160 -23.25 26.06 22.12
CA GLU A 160 -22.06 26.31 22.93
C GLU A 160 -20.92 27.07 22.22
N GLU A 161 -21.12 28.39 22.18
CA GLU A 161 -20.04 29.37 22.30
C GLU A 161 -19.24 29.10 23.58
N THR A 162 -18.04 28.54 23.47
CA THR A 162 -16.84 29.05 24.16
C THR A 162 -15.61 28.30 23.67
N GLY A 163 -14.58 29.05 23.29
CA GLY A 163 -13.36 28.50 22.72
C GLY A 163 -12.64 27.54 23.66
N GLN A 164 -12.43 26.31 23.19
CA GLN A 164 -11.32 25.45 23.58
C GLN A 164 -11.13 24.38 22.49
N GLU A 165 -10.09 24.55 21.68
CA GLU A 165 -9.57 23.53 20.78
C GLU A 165 -9.04 22.35 21.64
N SER A 166 -9.93 21.43 21.97
CA SER A 166 -9.60 20.22 22.68
C SER A 166 -9.32 19.12 21.65
N GLN A 167 -8.04 18.79 21.48
CA GLN A 167 -7.62 17.58 20.79
C GLN A 167 -8.22 16.39 21.54
N ILE A 168 -9.24 15.77 20.94
CA ILE A 168 -9.89 14.58 21.51
C ILE A 168 -8.89 13.43 21.39
N ILE A 169 -8.19 13.12 22.47
CA ILE A 169 -7.45 11.86 22.61
C ILE A 169 -8.50 10.75 22.56
N PRO A 170 -8.46 9.83 21.58
CA PRO A 170 -9.48 8.79 21.49
C PRO A 170 -9.30 7.84 22.68
N THR A 171 -10.20 7.91 23.66
CA THR A 171 -10.33 6.90 24.71
C THR A 171 -10.81 5.58 24.09
N GLU A 172 -10.47 4.45 24.71
CA GLU A 172 -10.85 3.08 24.25
C GLU A 172 -12.35 2.97 23.88
N GLU A 173 -13.20 3.67 24.61
CA GLU A 173 -14.66 3.73 24.40
C GLU A 173 -15.05 4.41 23.07
N THR A 174 -14.37 5.50 22.70
CA THR A 174 -14.62 6.19 21.42
C THR A 174 -14.20 5.32 20.23
N TYR A 175 -13.15 4.51 20.40
CA TYR A 175 -12.68 3.58 19.39
C TYR A 175 -13.65 2.40 19.19
N GLN A 176 -14.24 1.89 20.28
CA GLN A 176 -15.27 0.85 20.24
C GLN A 176 -16.55 1.35 19.55
N LEU A 177 -17.00 2.57 19.87
CA LEU A 177 -18.14 3.21 19.21
C LEU A 177 -17.87 3.42 17.72
N TYR A 178 -16.67 3.90 17.38
CA TYR A 178 -16.26 4.10 15.98
C TYR A 178 -16.22 2.79 15.19
N LYS A 179 -15.66 1.71 15.77
CA LYS A 179 -15.69 0.37 15.16
C LYS A 179 -17.12 -0.12 14.95
N THR A 180 -18.00 0.05 15.94
CA THR A 180 -19.41 -0.35 15.84
C THR A 180 -20.13 0.41 14.73
N TYR A 181 -19.85 1.70 14.59
CA TYR A 181 -20.38 2.53 13.50
C TYR A 181 -19.90 2.06 12.12
N LEU A 182 -18.61 1.79 11.97
CA LEU A 182 -18.04 1.28 10.71
C LEU A 182 -18.63 -0.09 10.33
N ASP A 183 -18.80 -0.97 11.31
CA ASP A 183 -19.43 -2.27 11.09
C ASP A 183 -20.90 -2.16 10.69
N TYR A 184 -21.64 -1.21 11.26
CA TYR A 184 -23.02 -0.92 10.87
C TYR A 184 -23.10 -0.38 9.44
N GLU A 185 -22.22 0.57 9.08
CA GLU A 185 -22.08 1.11 7.72
C GLU A 185 -21.68 0.02 6.71
N ALA A 186 -20.78 -0.89 7.06
CA ALA A 186 -20.36 -1.99 6.20
C ALA A 186 -21.50 -3.00 5.95
N ARG A 187 -22.38 -3.20 6.93
CA ARG A 187 -23.53 -4.12 6.85
C ARG A 187 -24.76 -3.54 6.17
N LYS A 188 -24.84 -2.23 5.94
CA LYS A 188 -25.94 -1.62 5.17
C LYS A 188 -25.94 -2.15 3.73
N SER A 189 -27.08 -2.68 3.30
CA SER A 189 -27.27 -3.07 1.91
C SER A 189 -27.13 -1.87 0.98
N TRP A 190 -26.65 -2.09 -0.24
CA TRP A 190 -26.45 -1.02 -1.22
C TRP A 190 -27.72 -0.19 -1.47
N GLN A 191 -28.90 -0.80 -1.32
CA GLN A 191 -30.20 -0.14 -1.44
C GLN A 191 -30.44 0.90 -0.33
N HIS A 192 -30.01 0.62 0.91
CA HIS A 192 -30.08 1.60 2.00
C HIS A 192 -29.11 2.76 1.80
N LYS A 193 -27.89 2.49 1.33
CA LYS A 193 -26.91 3.54 1.02
C LYS A 193 -27.37 4.47 -0.10
N VAL A 194 -28.03 3.91 -1.11
CA VAL A 194 -28.62 4.67 -2.22
C VAL A 194 -29.84 5.47 -1.73
N SER A 195 -30.73 4.88 -0.93
CA SER A 195 -31.89 5.58 -0.38
C SER A 195 -31.48 6.74 0.53
N ASP A 196 -30.48 6.56 1.40
CA ASP A 196 -29.96 7.61 2.28
C ASP A 196 -29.36 8.76 1.45
N PHE A 197 -28.56 8.44 0.43
CA PHE A 197 -27.99 9.44 -0.49
C PHE A 197 -29.08 10.24 -1.23
N PHE A 198 -30.10 9.57 -1.78
CA PHE A 198 -31.20 10.26 -2.43
C PHE A 198 -32.03 11.07 -1.42
N GLY A 199 -32.27 10.57 -0.21
CA GLY A 199 -32.99 11.31 0.83
C GLY A 199 -32.33 12.64 1.19
N HIS A 200 -31.00 12.62 1.43
CA HIS A 200 -30.25 13.82 1.78
C HIS A 200 -30.09 14.80 0.61
N GLN A 201 -29.85 14.29 -0.60
CA GLN A 201 -29.73 15.14 -1.78
C GLN A 201 -31.08 15.74 -2.22
N TRP A 202 -32.19 15.02 -2.00
CA TRP A 202 -33.53 15.55 -2.28
C TRP A 202 -33.98 16.56 -1.23
N ALA A 203 -33.58 16.42 0.04
CA ALA A 203 -33.83 17.46 1.03
C ALA A 203 -33.12 18.79 0.66
N ASN A 204 -31.85 18.72 0.25
CA ASN A 204 -31.08 19.89 -0.19
C ASN A 204 -31.63 20.51 -1.49
N LEU A 205 -31.99 19.67 -2.47
CA LEU A 205 -32.56 20.15 -3.72
C LEU A 205 -33.96 20.78 -3.53
N LYS A 206 -34.77 20.26 -2.60
CA LYS A 206 -36.07 20.85 -2.25
C LYS A 206 -35.93 22.19 -1.54
N SER A 207 -34.94 22.34 -0.64
CA SER A 207 -34.61 23.62 0.01
C SER A 207 -34.24 24.68 -1.02
N TRP A 208 -33.30 24.35 -1.93
CA TRP A 208 -32.89 25.25 -3.01
C TRP A 208 -34.06 25.65 -3.93
N TRP A 209 -34.98 24.72 -4.18
CA TRP A 209 -36.19 24.99 -4.98
C TRP A 209 -37.21 25.89 -4.26
N GLN A 210 -37.23 25.89 -2.92
CA GLN A 210 -38.05 26.80 -2.13
C GLN A 210 -37.42 28.20 -2.09
N ASP A 211 -36.10 28.30 -1.98
CA ASP A 211 -35.37 29.58 -1.99
C ASP A 211 -35.49 30.31 -3.34
N MET A 212 -35.59 29.59 -4.46
CA MET A 212 -35.80 30.21 -5.79
C MET A 212 -37.24 30.69 -6.07
N LYS A 213 -38.19 30.40 -5.19
CA LYS A 213 -39.60 30.84 -5.33
C LYS A 213 -39.97 31.99 -4.39
N SER A 214 -39.07 32.35 -3.47
CA SER A 214 -39.14 33.59 -2.67
C SER A 214 -38.55 34.76 -3.46
#